data_AF-A0A2T6ZSG5-F1
#
_entry.id   AF-A0A2T6ZSG5-F1
#
_cell.length_a   1.000
_cell.length_b   1.000
_cell.length_c   1.000
_cell.angle_alpha   90.00
_cell.angle_beta   90.00
_cell.angle_gamma   90.00
#
_symmetry.space_group_name_H-M   'P 1'
#
loop_
_entity.id
_entity.type
_entity.pdbx_description
1 polymer ?
#
loop_
_entity_poly.entity_id
_entity_poly.type
_entity_poly.pdbx_seq_one_letter_code
_entity_poly.pdbx_strand_id
1 'polypeptide(L)'
;MVTLTKRKRLAVEEISFDPEQRREYLTGFHKRKLARAKKAREEIEKAAKAERLEDRRKLRESRKQELRAHVTAVQEFSRKVALEAGDIESGGDEAEWDGITDDESGEGSDIQGVGGEDEYVDEEKYTTVTVEAMDLGKEESEDEEAAAERMRKREEREREEEKLMKKKEARQRNGPKEKKKKFRYLTKSERRQDRAKVKMGKAKRRKEREGDKEGQRKGGKLGKARKK
;
A
#
# COMPACT_ATOMS: atom_id res chain seq x y z
N MET A 1 19.66 30.31 -17.70
CA MET A 1 19.10 29.04 -18.20
C MET A 1 20.25 28.21 -18.77
N VAL A 2 20.67 27.14 -18.09
CA VAL A 2 21.81 26.32 -18.53
C VAL A 2 21.32 25.34 -19.59
N THR A 3 21.84 25.44 -20.80
CA THR A 3 21.51 24.55 -21.92
C THR A 3 22.19 23.20 -21.69
N LEU A 4 21.41 22.10 -21.70
CA LEU A 4 21.96 20.75 -21.58
C LEU A 4 22.81 20.45 -22.82
N THR A 5 24.13 20.47 -22.66
CA THR A 5 25.07 20.00 -23.66
C THR A 5 24.88 18.50 -23.85
N LYS A 6 24.54 18.07 -25.07
CA LYS A 6 24.43 16.64 -25.42
C LYS A 6 25.81 15.99 -25.23
N ARG A 7 25.94 15.12 -24.23
CA ARG A 7 27.13 14.28 -24.05
C ARG A 7 27.32 13.43 -25.31
N LYS A 8 28.47 13.57 -25.98
CA LYS A 8 28.85 12.69 -27.09
C LYS A 8 28.95 11.26 -26.53
N ARG A 9 28.14 10.35 -27.04
CA ARG A 9 28.28 8.92 -26.72
C ARG A 9 29.58 8.46 -27.37
N LEU A 10 30.37 7.68 -26.64
CA LEU A 10 31.57 7.05 -27.17
C LEU A 10 31.17 6.24 -28.40
N ALA A 11 31.76 6.58 -29.55
CA ALA A 11 31.55 5.83 -30.77
C ALA A 11 32.22 4.48 -30.58
N VAL A 12 31.43 3.41 -30.63
CA VAL A 12 31.96 2.05 -30.57
C VAL A 12 32.65 1.80 -31.92
N GLU A 13 33.96 1.56 -31.91
CA GLU A 13 34.79 1.44 -33.10
C GLU A 13 34.45 0.19 -33.93
N GLU A 14 34.00 -0.89 -33.28
CA GLU A 14 33.63 -2.14 -33.96
C GLU A 14 32.35 -2.76 -33.37
N ILE A 15 31.40 -3.12 -34.24
CA ILE A 15 30.16 -3.81 -33.86
C ILE A 15 30.22 -5.23 -34.42
N SER A 16 30.51 -6.20 -33.55
CA SER A 16 30.44 -7.63 -33.91
C SER A 16 28.99 -8.08 -33.98
N PHE A 17 28.57 -8.62 -35.12
CA PHE A 17 27.20 -9.08 -35.31
C PHE A 17 27.13 -10.60 -35.29
N ASP A 18 26.62 -11.15 -34.18
CA ASP A 18 26.45 -12.58 -34.03
C ASP A 18 25.08 -13.03 -34.58
N PRO A 19 25.05 -13.88 -35.63
CA PRO A 19 23.81 -14.33 -36.24
C PRO A 19 22.94 -15.16 -35.28
N GLU A 20 23.52 -15.83 -34.28
CA GLU A 20 22.75 -16.61 -33.29
C GLU A 20 22.00 -15.69 -32.33
N GLN A 21 22.67 -14.67 -31.80
CA GLN A 21 22.05 -13.62 -31.00
C GLN A 21 20.95 -12.89 -31.77
N ARG A 22 21.13 -12.67 -33.08
CA ARG A 22 20.08 -12.12 -33.93
C ARG A 22 18.87 -13.05 -34.02
N ARG A 23 19.08 -14.35 -34.20
CA ARG A 23 18.00 -15.34 -34.27
C ARG A 23 17.23 -15.39 -32.95
N GLU A 24 17.92 -15.45 -31.82
CA GLU A 24 17.29 -15.41 -30.50
C GLU A 24 16.59 -14.05 -30.23
N TYR A 25 17.14 -12.95 -30.72
CA TYR A 25 16.47 -11.66 -30.69
C TYR A 25 15.23 -11.64 -31.58
N LEU A 26 15.21 -12.25 -32.76
CA LEU A 26 14.01 -12.25 -33.58
C LEU A 26 12.90 -13.16 -33.02
N THR A 27 13.25 -14.35 -32.52
CA THR A 27 12.27 -15.35 -32.03
C THR A 27 11.91 -15.17 -30.55
N GLY A 28 12.80 -14.61 -29.74
CA GLY A 28 12.66 -14.44 -28.29
C GLY A 28 11.84 -13.24 -27.81
N PHE A 29 10.89 -12.74 -28.62
CA PHE A 29 10.08 -11.56 -28.26
C PHE A 29 9.35 -11.73 -26.92
N HIS A 30 8.83 -12.93 -26.65
CA HIS A 30 8.20 -13.25 -25.36
C HIS A 30 9.21 -13.20 -24.21
N LYS A 31 10.41 -13.79 -24.39
CA LYS A 31 11.51 -13.73 -23.41
C LYS A 31 11.87 -12.28 -23.07
N ARG A 32 12.02 -11.41 -24.08
CA ARG A 32 12.30 -9.97 -23.86
C ARG A 32 11.16 -9.23 -23.19
N LYS A 33 9.92 -9.53 -23.52
CA LYS A 33 8.76 -8.92 -22.86
C LYS A 33 8.74 -9.29 -21.38
N LEU A 34 9.00 -10.55 -21.05
CA LEU A 34 9.15 -11.00 -19.66
C LEU A 34 10.35 -10.35 -18.98
N ALA A 35 11.51 -10.29 -19.64
CA ALA A 35 12.71 -9.66 -19.08
C ALA A 35 12.48 -8.17 -18.78
N ARG A 36 11.80 -7.43 -19.65
CA ARG A 36 11.41 -6.03 -19.38
C ARG A 36 10.46 -5.92 -18.20
N ALA A 37 9.46 -6.80 -18.11
CA ALA A 37 8.54 -6.81 -16.98
C ALA A 37 9.25 -7.14 -15.66
N LYS A 38 10.20 -8.07 -15.67
CA LYS A 38 11.04 -8.41 -14.52
C LYS A 38 11.93 -7.23 -14.12
N LYS A 39 12.67 -6.65 -15.07
CA LYS A 39 13.51 -5.48 -14.83
C LYS A 39 12.73 -4.31 -14.21
N ALA A 40 11.53 -4.03 -14.73
CA ALA A 40 10.68 -2.97 -14.17
C ALA A 40 10.27 -3.28 -12.72
N ARG A 41 9.96 -4.54 -12.39
CA ARG A 41 9.66 -4.97 -11.02
C ARG A 41 10.89 -4.85 -10.12
N GLU A 42 12.04 -5.31 -10.58
CA GLU A 42 13.31 -5.22 -9.84
C GLU A 42 13.72 -3.77 -9.57
N GLU A 43 13.49 -2.85 -10.52
CA GLU A 43 13.73 -1.41 -10.33
C GLU A 43 12.81 -0.82 -9.25
N ILE A 44 11.52 -1.18 -9.27
CA ILE A 44 10.55 -0.77 -8.24
C ILE A 44 10.94 -1.34 -6.86
N GLU A 45 11.31 -2.61 -6.79
CA GLU A 45 11.73 -3.25 -5.54
C GLU A 45 13.02 -2.64 -4.99
N LYS A 46 14.00 -2.32 -5.86
CA LYS A 46 15.24 -1.64 -5.47
C LYS A 46 14.94 -0.24 -4.95
N ALA A 47 14.07 0.52 -5.61
CA ALA A 47 13.66 1.84 -5.16
C ALA A 47 12.94 1.79 -3.80
N ALA A 48 12.00 0.86 -3.63
CA ALA A 48 11.29 0.69 -2.35
C ALA A 48 12.21 0.28 -1.20
N LYS A 49 13.23 -0.55 -1.46
CA LYS A 49 14.25 -0.89 -0.45
C LYS A 49 15.12 0.31 -0.08
N ALA A 50 15.51 1.12 -1.06
CA ALA A 50 16.27 2.35 -0.82
C ALA A 50 15.47 3.35 0.02
N GLU A 51 14.20 3.58 -0.34
CA GLU A 51 13.28 4.46 0.40
C GLU A 51 13.12 4.01 1.86
N ARG A 52 12.87 2.72 2.10
CA ARG A 52 12.79 2.17 3.48
C ARG A 52 14.07 2.39 4.28
N LEU A 53 15.22 2.27 3.63
CA LEU A 53 16.51 2.48 4.29
C LEU A 53 16.70 3.95 4.65
N GLU A 54 16.35 4.86 3.74
CA GLU A 54 16.39 6.30 3.97
C GLU A 54 15.44 6.72 5.09
N ASP A 55 14.22 6.19 5.12
CA ASP A 55 13.25 6.51 6.17
C ASP A 55 13.71 6.02 7.54
N ARG A 56 14.27 4.80 7.60
CA ARG A 56 14.88 4.29 8.83
C ARG A 56 16.06 5.15 9.27
N ARG A 57 16.86 5.65 8.33
CA ARG A 57 17.97 6.56 8.63
C ARG A 57 17.46 7.89 9.16
N LYS A 58 16.47 8.50 8.52
CA LYS A 58 15.83 9.75 8.98
C LYS A 58 15.25 9.61 10.38
N LEU A 59 14.58 8.49 10.68
CA LEU A 59 13.98 8.21 11.98
C LEU A 59 15.05 8.03 13.08
N ARG A 60 16.19 7.41 12.75
CA ARG A 60 17.34 7.34 13.66
C ARG A 60 17.96 8.72 13.89
N GLU A 61 18.09 9.52 12.83
CA GLU A 61 18.63 10.88 12.92
C GLU A 61 17.71 11.80 13.73
N SER A 62 16.38 11.71 13.57
CA SER A 62 15.42 12.48 14.36
C SER A 62 15.49 12.09 15.84
N ARG A 63 15.47 10.79 16.17
CA ARG A 63 15.65 10.31 17.55
C ARG A 63 16.98 10.79 18.15
N LYS A 64 18.06 10.77 17.38
CA LYS A 64 19.37 11.25 17.85
C LYS A 64 19.36 12.76 18.11
N GLN A 65 18.65 13.54 17.29
CA GLN A 65 18.48 14.98 17.50
C GLN A 65 17.61 15.28 18.73
N GLU A 66 16.49 14.57 18.89
CA GLU A 66 15.61 14.68 20.06
C GLU A 66 16.36 14.36 21.36
N LEU A 67 17.13 13.27 21.39
CA LEU A 67 17.96 12.90 22.54
C LEU A 67 19.02 13.95 22.85
N ARG A 68 19.70 14.50 21.82
CA ARG A 68 20.67 15.58 22.02
C ARG A 68 20.01 16.84 22.57
N ALA A 69 18.87 17.24 22.01
CA ALA A 69 18.11 18.39 22.47
C ALA A 69 17.63 18.22 23.93
N HIS A 70 17.24 16.99 24.29
CA HIS A 70 16.86 16.65 25.66
C HIS A 70 18.05 16.75 26.62
N VAL A 71 19.19 16.16 26.28
CA VAL A 71 20.41 16.25 27.11
C VAL A 71 20.85 17.71 27.28
N THR A 72 20.83 18.50 26.21
CA THR A 72 21.17 19.93 26.30
C THR A 72 20.17 20.69 27.18
N ALA A 73 18.86 20.39 27.07
CA ALA A 73 17.84 21.00 27.91
C ALA A 73 18.00 20.64 29.39
N VAL A 74 18.32 19.38 29.71
CA VAL A 74 18.60 18.94 31.09
C VAL A 74 19.88 19.59 31.63
N GLN A 75 20.95 19.67 30.82
CA GLN A 75 22.17 20.39 31.20
C GLN A 75 21.91 21.87 31.45
N GLU A 76 21.13 22.54 30.60
CA GLU A 76 20.74 23.93 30.82
C GLU A 76 19.85 24.11 32.05
N PHE A 77 18.90 23.20 32.29
CA PHE A 77 18.07 23.22 33.48
C PHE A 77 18.89 23.02 34.76
N SER A 78 19.77 22.01 34.79
CA SER A 78 20.68 21.79 35.93
C SER A 78 21.62 22.97 36.18
N ARG A 79 22.16 23.60 35.13
CA ARG A 79 22.96 24.83 35.26
C ARG A 79 22.14 25.99 35.81
N LYS A 80 20.88 26.18 35.36
CA LYS A 80 19.99 27.21 35.89
C LYS A 80 19.67 26.98 37.37
N VAL A 81 19.35 25.74 37.74
CA VAL A 81 19.10 25.36 39.15
C VAL A 81 20.35 25.57 40.01
N ALA A 82 21.53 25.20 39.53
CA ALA A 82 22.79 25.43 40.25
C ALA A 82 23.09 26.93 40.44
N LEU A 83 22.83 27.76 39.42
CA LEU A 83 22.98 29.22 39.52
C LEU A 83 21.96 29.86 40.47
N GLU A 84 20.73 29.32 40.54
CA GLU A 84 19.67 29.80 41.43
C GLU A 84 19.86 29.32 42.88
N ALA A 85 20.44 28.14 43.08
CA ALA A 85 20.74 27.56 44.40
C ALA A 85 22.00 28.15 45.07
N GLY A 86 22.82 28.93 44.34
CA GLY A 86 23.91 29.70 44.92
C GLY A 86 25.09 28.89 45.46
N ASP A 87 25.38 27.70 44.89
CA ASP A 87 26.48 26.84 45.35
C ASP A 87 27.75 26.96 44.49
N ILE A 88 28.88 26.94 45.20
CA ILE A 88 30.25 27.23 44.78
C ILE A 88 30.96 25.92 44.42
N GLU A 89 31.85 25.96 43.42
CA GLU A 89 32.81 24.91 43.04
C GLU A 89 32.24 23.53 42.70
N SER A 90 32.24 23.26 41.39
CA SER A 90 32.16 21.94 40.77
C SER A 90 33.35 21.06 41.21
N GLY A 91 33.29 20.53 42.43
CA GLY A 91 34.07 19.38 42.88
C GLY A 91 33.59 18.14 42.14
N GLY A 92 34.43 17.66 41.22
CA GLY A 92 34.17 16.45 40.46
C GLY A 92 34.20 15.22 41.36
N ASP A 93 33.03 14.63 41.60
CA ASP A 93 32.94 13.20 41.82
C ASP A 93 32.59 12.56 40.48
N GLU A 94 33.66 12.17 39.79
CA GLU A 94 33.65 11.32 38.61
C GLU A 94 33.32 9.88 39.07
N ALA A 95 32.08 9.66 39.49
CA ALA A 95 31.51 8.32 39.55
C ALA A 95 31.24 7.89 38.11
N GLU A 96 32.31 7.45 37.44
CA GLU A 96 32.29 6.78 36.15
C GLU A 96 31.27 5.63 36.24
N TRP A 97 30.14 5.80 35.54
CA TRP A 97 29.07 4.82 35.49
C TRP A 97 29.61 3.55 34.83
N ASP A 98 30.08 2.62 35.66
CA ASP A 98 30.54 1.30 35.27
C ASP A 98 29.34 0.54 34.69
N GLY A 99 29.34 0.40 33.36
CA GLY A 99 28.22 -0.17 32.62
C GLY A 99 27.89 -1.56 33.14
N ILE A 100 26.59 -1.90 33.18
CA ILE A 100 26.07 -3.23 33.54
C ILE A 100 27.04 -4.31 33.06
N THR A 101 27.77 -4.87 34.01
CA THR A 101 28.57 -6.06 33.83
C THR A 101 27.60 -7.20 33.60
N ASP A 102 27.63 -7.75 32.39
CA ASP A 102 26.99 -9.00 32.01
C ASP A 102 27.69 -10.15 32.74
N ASP A 103 27.46 -10.23 34.05
CA ASP A 103 27.85 -11.39 34.86
C ASP A 103 26.74 -12.43 34.71
N GLU A 104 27.05 -13.51 34.01
CA GLU A 104 26.24 -14.71 33.80
C GLU A 104 25.96 -15.47 35.11
N SER A 105 25.34 -14.82 36.10
CA SER A 105 25.07 -15.40 37.41
C SER A 105 23.79 -14.83 38.04
N GLY A 106 22.68 -14.87 37.29
CA GLY A 106 21.35 -14.44 37.73
C GLY A 106 20.33 -15.58 37.74
N GLU A 107 20.65 -16.67 38.42
CA GLU A 107 19.68 -17.68 38.87
C GLU A 107 18.62 -16.97 39.75
N GLY A 108 17.46 -16.63 39.19
CA GLY A 108 16.45 -15.89 39.95
C GLY A 108 15.22 -15.43 39.18
N SER A 109 14.87 -16.08 38.07
CA SER A 109 13.51 -16.03 37.55
C SER A 109 12.85 -17.34 37.99
N ASP A 110 12.19 -17.32 39.15
CA ASP A 110 11.25 -18.35 39.58
C ASP A 110 10.19 -18.54 38.48
N ILE A 111 10.47 -19.46 37.55
CA ILE A 111 9.45 -20.04 36.68
C ILE A 111 8.58 -20.84 37.63
N GLN A 112 7.49 -20.24 38.11
CA GLN A 112 6.49 -20.92 38.91
C GLN A 112 6.13 -22.22 38.20
N GLY A 113 6.38 -23.35 38.88
CA GLY A 113 6.09 -24.67 38.37
C GLY A 113 4.63 -24.78 37.95
N VAL A 114 4.38 -25.66 36.97
CA VAL A 114 3.05 -26.02 36.44
C VAL A 114 2.02 -26.07 37.58
N GLY A 115 1.10 -25.10 37.60
CA GLY A 115 0.10 -24.92 38.67
C GLY A 115 -0.04 -23.50 39.24
N GLY A 116 0.74 -22.52 38.77
CA GLY A 116 0.55 -21.10 39.14
C GLY A 116 -0.67 -20.47 38.44
N GLU A 117 -1.56 -19.86 39.22
CA GLU A 117 -2.65 -19.02 38.70
C GLU A 117 -2.13 -17.58 38.56
N ASP A 118 -1.81 -17.15 37.34
CA ASP A 118 -1.39 -15.77 37.07
C ASP A 118 -2.62 -14.87 36.85
N GLU A 119 -2.89 -13.97 37.80
CA GLU A 119 -3.97 -12.99 37.70
C GLU A 119 -3.54 -11.77 36.85
N TYR A 120 -4.00 -11.72 35.59
CA TYR A 120 -3.86 -10.55 34.74
C TYR A 120 -5.05 -9.60 34.94
N VAL A 121 -4.78 -8.40 35.48
CA VAL A 121 -5.79 -7.35 35.65
C VAL A 121 -5.71 -6.37 34.47
N ASP A 122 -6.62 -6.52 33.50
CA ASP A 122 -6.97 -5.46 32.56
C ASP A 122 -8.26 -4.78 33.07
N GLU A 123 -8.26 -3.45 33.16
CA GLU A 123 -9.27 -2.59 33.83
C GLU A 123 -10.74 -2.75 33.37
N GLU A 124 -11.03 -3.63 32.41
CA GLU A 124 -12.39 -3.88 31.92
C GLU A 124 -12.76 -5.36 31.71
N LYS A 125 -11.84 -6.33 31.84
CA LYS A 125 -12.11 -7.77 31.62
C LYS A 125 -11.18 -8.67 32.43
N TYR A 126 -11.76 -9.49 33.31
CA TYR A 126 -11.06 -10.55 34.02
C TYR A 126 -11.09 -11.84 33.20
N THR A 127 -9.94 -12.33 32.76
CA THR A 127 -9.78 -13.66 32.15
C THR A 127 -8.70 -14.43 32.90
N THR A 128 -9.07 -15.51 33.58
CA THR A 128 -8.12 -16.42 34.24
C THR A 128 -7.74 -17.52 33.26
N VAL A 129 -6.44 -17.79 33.13
CA VAL A 129 -5.90 -18.89 32.32
C VAL A 129 -5.30 -19.93 33.27
N THR A 130 -5.94 -21.09 33.38
CA THR A 130 -5.44 -22.21 34.18
C THR A 130 -4.66 -23.18 33.31
N VAL A 131 -3.49 -23.62 33.79
CA VAL A 131 -2.64 -24.61 33.12
C VAL A 131 -2.76 -25.94 33.85
N GLU A 132 -3.59 -26.86 33.32
CA GLU A 132 -3.71 -28.23 33.83
C GLU A 132 -2.83 -29.20 33.04
N ALA A 133 -2.23 -30.17 33.74
CA ALA A 133 -1.48 -31.25 33.12
C ALA A 133 -2.45 -32.23 32.43
N MET A 134 -2.36 -32.36 31.10
CA MET A 134 -3.16 -33.32 30.34
C MET A 134 -2.70 -34.76 30.62
N ASP A 135 -3.53 -35.54 31.31
CA ASP A 135 -3.35 -36.98 31.50
C ASP A 135 -3.71 -37.73 30.20
N LEU A 136 -2.68 -38.05 29.39
CA LEU A 136 -2.84 -38.75 28.09
C LEU A 136 -3.17 -40.26 28.22
N GLY A 137 -3.58 -40.74 29.40
CA GLY A 137 -3.75 -42.17 29.71
C GLY A 137 -5.18 -42.67 29.91
N LYS A 138 -6.19 -41.79 29.89
CA LYS A 138 -7.59 -42.19 30.11
C LYS A 138 -8.36 -42.19 28.79
N GLU A 139 -8.10 -43.20 27.97
CA GLU A 139 -8.99 -43.61 26.88
C GLU A 139 -10.33 -44.05 27.51
N GLU A 140 -11.25 -43.10 27.58
CA GLU A 140 -12.67 -43.37 27.63
C GLU A 140 -13.00 -44.14 26.35
N SER A 141 -13.44 -45.39 26.48
CA SER A 141 -13.87 -46.23 25.36
C SER A 141 -15.16 -45.67 24.76
N GLU A 142 -15.05 -44.55 24.05
CA GLU A 142 -16.00 -44.20 23.00
C GLU A 142 -15.78 -45.20 21.87
N ASP A 143 -16.85 -45.84 21.38
CA ASP A 143 -16.80 -46.77 20.25
C ASP A 143 -15.88 -46.21 19.15
N GLU A 144 -14.77 -46.89 18.85
CA GLU A 144 -13.72 -46.40 17.93
C GLU A 144 -14.31 -45.98 16.57
N GLU A 145 -15.43 -46.61 16.18
CA GLU A 145 -16.19 -46.28 14.98
C GLU A 145 -16.90 -44.92 15.07
N ALA A 146 -17.47 -44.58 16.23
CA ALA A 146 -18.09 -43.27 16.48
C ALA A 146 -17.05 -42.15 16.59
N ALA A 147 -15.90 -42.42 17.20
CA ALA A 147 -14.77 -41.49 17.24
C ALA A 147 -14.19 -41.26 15.82
N ALA A 148 -14.02 -42.32 15.03
CA ALA A 148 -13.57 -42.24 13.65
C ALA A 148 -14.57 -41.49 12.74
N GLU A 149 -15.89 -41.69 12.94
CA GLU A 149 -16.92 -40.98 12.18
C GLU A 149 -16.93 -39.47 12.53
N ARG A 150 -16.81 -39.13 13.81
CA ARG A 150 -16.68 -37.72 14.27
C ARG A 150 -15.44 -37.05 13.68
N MET A 151 -14.30 -37.75 13.64
CA MET A 151 -13.06 -37.24 13.04
C MET A 151 -13.19 -37.04 11.53
N ARG A 152 -13.80 -37.98 10.80
CA ARG A 152 -14.07 -37.82 9.35
C ARG A 152 -14.99 -36.64 9.06
N LYS A 153 -16.05 -36.47 9.86
CA LYS A 153 -16.99 -35.34 9.74
C LYS A 153 -16.33 -34.00 10.06
N ARG A 154 -15.38 -33.99 11.01
CA ARG A 154 -14.58 -32.81 11.34
C ARG A 154 -13.62 -32.47 10.20
N GLU A 155 -12.89 -33.43 9.66
CA GLU A 155 -12.01 -33.23 8.51
C GLU A 155 -12.76 -32.74 7.27
N GLU A 156 -13.97 -33.25 7.03
CA GLU A 156 -14.80 -32.82 5.90
C GLU A 156 -15.23 -31.36 6.06
N ARG A 157 -15.64 -30.95 7.28
CA ARG A 157 -15.95 -29.55 7.60
C ARG A 157 -14.73 -28.65 7.46
N GLU A 158 -13.57 -29.05 7.97
CA GLU A 158 -12.33 -28.29 7.85
C GLU A 158 -11.92 -28.12 6.37
N ARG A 159 -12.07 -29.17 5.55
CA ARG A 159 -11.84 -29.09 4.09
C ARG A 159 -12.84 -28.17 3.38
N GLU A 160 -14.10 -28.16 3.80
CA GLU A 160 -15.10 -27.24 3.26
C GLU A 160 -14.82 -25.78 3.65
N GLU A 161 -14.41 -25.55 4.89
CA GLU A 161 -14.00 -24.24 5.40
C GLU A 161 -12.74 -23.73 4.70
N GLU A 162 -11.73 -24.59 4.49
CA GLU A 162 -10.53 -24.25 3.74
C GLU A 162 -10.86 -23.88 2.28
N LYS A 163 -11.75 -24.64 1.63
CA LYS A 163 -12.24 -24.31 0.27
C LYS A 163 -12.98 -22.98 0.24
N LEU A 164 -13.80 -22.69 1.26
CA LEU A 164 -14.52 -21.42 1.39
C LEU A 164 -13.55 -20.25 1.62
N MET A 165 -12.55 -20.43 2.47
CA MET A 165 -11.50 -19.44 2.75
C MET A 165 -10.65 -19.17 1.51
N LYS A 166 -10.20 -20.21 0.81
CA LYS A 166 -9.46 -20.09 -0.46
C LYS A 166 -10.29 -19.43 -1.55
N LYS A 167 -11.60 -19.68 -1.60
CA LYS A 167 -12.53 -19.00 -2.52
C LYS A 167 -12.73 -17.53 -2.16
N LYS A 168 -12.79 -17.19 -0.87
CA LYS A 168 -12.85 -15.80 -0.38
C LYS A 168 -11.52 -15.07 -0.69
N GLU A 169 -10.38 -15.67 -0.41
CA GLU A 169 -9.05 -15.12 -0.69
C GLU A 169 -8.84 -14.94 -2.22
N ALA A 170 -9.24 -15.91 -3.03
CA ALA A 170 -9.18 -15.79 -4.48
C ALA A 170 -10.08 -14.67 -5.04
N ARG A 171 -11.24 -14.42 -4.41
CA ARG A 171 -12.13 -13.30 -4.73
C ARG A 171 -11.57 -11.94 -4.27
N GLN A 172 -10.82 -11.91 -3.16
CA GLN A 172 -10.13 -10.71 -2.69
C GLN A 172 -8.90 -10.39 -3.55
N ARG A 173 -8.06 -11.38 -3.88
CA ARG A 173 -6.89 -11.22 -4.77
C ARG A 173 -7.29 -10.86 -6.19
N ASN A 174 -8.36 -11.47 -6.70
CA ASN A 174 -8.90 -11.20 -8.03
C ASN A 174 -10.22 -10.43 -7.90
N GLY A 175 -10.17 -9.27 -7.23
CA GLY A 175 -11.28 -8.32 -7.19
C GLY A 175 -11.90 -8.10 -8.57
N PRO A 176 -13.14 -7.57 -8.65
CA PRO A 176 -13.90 -7.50 -9.90
C PRO A 176 -13.03 -6.90 -11.03
N LYS A 177 -12.72 -7.73 -12.04
CA LYS A 177 -11.78 -7.40 -13.11
C LYS A 177 -12.07 -6.00 -13.63
N GLU A 178 -11.09 -5.10 -13.51
CA GLU A 178 -11.25 -3.74 -14.01
C GLU A 178 -11.65 -3.80 -15.49
N LYS A 179 -12.81 -3.22 -15.81
CA LYS A 179 -13.29 -3.17 -17.19
C LYS A 179 -12.25 -2.39 -18.00
N LYS A 180 -11.69 -3.02 -19.04
CA LYS A 180 -10.71 -2.41 -19.94
C LYS A 180 -11.18 -0.99 -20.29
N LYS A 181 -10.32 0.00 -20.02
CA LYS A 181 -10.61 1.40 -20.35
C LYS A 181 -10.90 1.46 -21.85
N LYS A 182 -12.14 1.79 -22.22
CA LYS A 182 -12.51 1.97 -23.62
C LYS A 182 -11.72 3.19 -24.11
N PHE A 183 -10.74 2.96 -24.98
CA PHE A 183 -10.03 4.07 -25.65
C PHE A 183 -11.08 4.87 -26.41
N ARG A 184 -11.21 6.14 -26.05
CA ARG A 184 -12.12 7.08 -26.67
C ARG A 184 -11.28 8.24 -27.13
N TYR A 185 -11.50 8.67 -28.37
CA TYR A 185 -10.81 9.81 -28.97
C TYR A 185 -11.04 11.12 -28.21
N LEU A 186 -12.10 11.19 -27.40
CA LEU A 186 -12.48 12.37 -26.62
C LEU A 186 -12.87 11.96 -25.19
N THR A 187 -12.58 12.84 -24.24
CA THR A 187 -12.98 12.70 -22.84
C THR A 187 -14.51 12.72 -22.70
N LYS A 188 -15.05 12.24 -21.57
CA LYS A 188 -16.52 12.21 -21.34
C LYS A 188 -17.12 13.63 -21.36
N SER A 189 -16.36 14.62 -20.89
CA SER A 189 -16.71 16.04 -20.90
C SER A 189 -16.73 16.62 -22.32
N GLU A 190 -15.67 16.44 -23.11
CA GLU A 190 -15.60 16.88 -24.51
C GLU A 190 -16.74 16.31 -25.35
N ARG A 191 -17.00 15.00 -25.24
CA ARG A 191 -18.12 14.34 -25.93
C ARG A 191 -19.47 14.95 -25.55
N ARG A 192 -19.65 15.32 -24.28
CA ARG A 192 -20.90 15.95 -23.81
C ARG A 192 -21.07 17.34 -24.43
N GLN A 193 -19.98 18.11 -24.50
CA GLN A 193 -19.97 19.43 -25.14
C GLN A 193 -20.26 19.32 -26.65
N ASP A 194 -19.63 18.38 -27.37
CA ASP A 194 -19.89 18.19 -28.80
C ASP A 194 -21.32 17.75 -29.09
N ARG A 195 -21.86 16.84 -28.26
CA ARG A 195 -23.28 16.47 -28.34
C ARG A 195 -24.19 17.66 -28.08
N ALA A 196 -23.84 18.53 -27.13
CA ALA A 196 -24.60 19.75 -26.88
C ALA A 196 -24.53 20.71 -28.07
N LYS A 197 -23.35 20.94 -28.65
CA LYS A 197 -23.16 21.77 -29.86
C LYS A 197 -23.99 21.25 -31.05
N VAL A 198 -23.95 19.95 -31.31
CA VAL A 198 -24.75 19.31 -32.37
C VAL A 198 -26.25 19.46 -32.10
N LYS A 199 -26.70 19.25 -30.86
CA LYS A 199 -28.11 19.45 -30.49
C LYS A 199 -28.55 20.91 -30.69
N MET A 200 -27.73 21.87 -30.26
CA MET A 200 -28.00 23.30 -30.44
C MET A 200 -28.04 23.69 -31.92
N GLY A 201 -27.11 23.20 -32.75
CA GLY A 201 -27.12 23.42 -34.19
C GLY A 201 -28.37 22.87 -34.88
N LYS A 202 -28.79 21.65 -34.51
CA LYS A 202 -30.05 21.05 -35.00
C LYS A 202 -31.27 21.85 -34.56
N ALA A 203 -31.30 22.33 -33.31
CA ALA A 203 -32.40 23.14 -32.80
C ALA A 203 -32.49 24.49 -33.51
N LYS A 204 -31.37 25.17 -33.77
CA LYS A 204 -31.32 26.42 -34.55
C LYS A 204 -31.86 26.22 -35.96
N ARG A 205 -31.35 25.22 -36.69
CA ARG A 205 -31.84 24.88 -38.04
C ARG A 205 -33.33 24.54 -38.08
N ARG A 206 -33.86 23.91 -37.02
CA ARG A 206 -35.30 23.66 -36.88
C ARG A 206 -36.08 24.96 -36.71
N LYS A 207 -35.61 25.87 -35.85
CA LYS A 207 -36.24 27.20 -35.64
C LYS A 207 -36.21 28.06 -36.89
N GLU A 208 -35.09 28.08 -37.63
CA GLU A 208 -34.97 28.79 -38.91
C GLU A 208 -36.03 28.28 -39.91
N ARG A 209 -36.14 26.96 -40.10
CA ARG A 209 -37.18 26.35 -40.95
C ARG A 209 -38.60 26.63 -40.49
N GLU A 210 -38.82 26.83 -39.20
CA GLU A 210 -40.13 27.13 -38.62
C GLU A 210 -40.49 28.62 -38.81
N GLY A 211 -39.53 29.52 -38.62
CA GLY A 211 -39.67 30.95 -38.89
C GLY A 211 -39.91 31.27 -40.37
N ASP A 212 -39.21 30.58 -41.28
CA ASP A 212 -39.42 30.74 -42.72
C ASP A 212 -40.85 30.32 -43.16
N LYS A 213 -41.40 29.28 -42.52
CA LYS A 213 -42.79 28.84 -42.77
C LYS A 213 -43.81 29.83 -42.22
N GLU A 214 -43.51 30.52 -41.13
CA GLU A 214 -44.38 31.56 -40.58
C GLU A 214 -44.36 32.84 -41.42
N GLY A 215 -43.19 33.21 -41.97
CA GLY A 215 -43.03 34.32 -42.91
C GLY A 215 -43.78 34.13 -44.23
N GLN A 216 -43.77 32.91 -44.81
CA GLN A 216 -44.55 32.60 -46.01
C GLN A 216 -46.07 32.62 -45.77
N ARG A 217 -46.54 32.32 -44.56
CA ARG A 217 -47.97 32.36 -44.22
C ARG A 217 -48.51 33.79 -44.06
N LYS A 218 -47.66 34.77 -43.70
CA LYS A 218 -48.07 36.18 -43.52
C LYS A 218 -47.91 37.05 -44.77
N GLY A 219 -47.06 36.65 -45.75
CA GLY A 219 -46.83 37.44 -46.98
C GLY A 219 -47.75 37.13 -48.17
N GLY A 220 -48.62 36.11 -48.11
CA GLY A 220 -49.30 35.54 -49.28
C GLY A 220 -50.74 36.01 -49.55
N LYS A 221 -51.17 37.20 -49.12
CA LYS A 221 -52.59 37.60 -49.28
C LYS A 221 -52.86 39.09 -49.51
N LEU A 222 -52.14 39.76 -50.42
CA LEU A 222 -52.58 41.05 -50.96
C LEU A 222 -52.26 41.18 -52.47
N GLY A 223 -53.31 41.18 -53.30
CA GLY A 223 -53.38 42.00 -54.52
C GLY A 223 -53.13 41.34 -55.88
N LYS A 224 -54.21 40.90 -56.56
CA LYS A 224 -54.70 41.52 -57.82
C LYS A 224 -55.90 40.74 -58.37
N ALA A 225 -57.11 41.23 -58.05
CA ALA A 225 -58.30 40.91 -58.82
C ALA A 225 -58.16 41.57 -60.20
N ARG A 226 -58.06 40.75 -61.26
CA ARG A 226 -58.21 41.22 -62.64
C ARG A 226 -59.72 41.28 -62.94
N LYS A 227 -60.23 42.50 -63.07
CA LYS A 227 -61.59 42.82 -63.53
C LYS A 227 -61.71 42.43 -65.02
N LYS A 228 -62.79 41.75 -65.38
CA LYS A 228 -63.19 41.49 -66.77
C LYS A 228 -63.52 42.79 -67.49
#